data_AF-A0A9D4JWN5-F1
#
_entry.id   AF-A0A9D4JWN5-F1
#
_cell.length_a   1.000
_cell.length_b   1.000
_cell.length_c   1.000
_cell.angle_alpha   90.00
_cell.angle_beta   90.00
_cell.angle_gamma   90.00
#
_symmetry.space_group_name_H-M   'P 1'
#
loop_
_entity.id
_entity.type
_entity.pdbx_description
1 polymer ?
#
loop_
_entity_poly.entity_id
_entity_poly.type
_entity_poly.pdbx_seq_one_letter_code
_entity_poly.pdbx_strand_id
1 'polypeptide(L)'
;MSTVGIKEAAVEAAILFDEGSDKSFIMQQLADQLQLPVDGTDMLNIALFGGNTARVRRVDRSTIYVKTDNEIVQLSVLVVLTIAKPIDTSLMSVAATFPFSDV
;
A
#
# COMPACT_ATOMS: atom_id res chain seq x y z
N MET A 1 -26.16 25.94 20.01
CA MET A 1 -24.75 25.78 19.59
C MET A 1 -24.35 24.35 19.87
N SER A 2 -24.25 23.50 18.85
CA SER A 2 -23.86 22.11 18.98
C SER A 2 -22.36 21.98 18.75
N THR A 3 -21.64 21.59 19.79
CA THR A 3 -20.22 21.25 19.73
C THR A 3 -20.09 19.97 18.90
N VAL A 4 -19.55 20.07 17.68
CA VAL A 4 -19.20 18.91 16.87
C VAL A 4 -18.00 18.27 17.55
N GLY A 5 -18.23 17.16 18.27
CA GLY A 5 -17.15 16.35 18.82
C GLY A 5 -16.35 15.76 17.66
N ILE A 6 -15.06 16.12 17.58
CA ILE A 6 -14.13 15.46 16.65
C ILE A 6 -14.03 14.02 17.13
N LYS A 7 -14.56 13.09 16.33
CA LYS A 7 -14.49 11.66 16.63
C LYS A 7 -13.09 11.22 16.23
N GLU A 8 -12.18 11.10 17.20
CA GLU A 8 -10.88 10.49 16.96
C GLU A 8 -11.09 9.03 16.56
N ALA A 9 -10.74 8.70 15.31
CA ALA A 9 -10.74 7.35 14.80
C ALA A 9 -9.33 6.76 14.97
N ALA A 10 -9.22 5.69 15.77
CA ALA A 10 -7.99 4.93 15.94
C ALA A 10 -8.18 3.54 15.32
N VAL A 11 -7.23 3.14 14.47
CA VAL A 11 -7.23 1.85 13.77
C VAL A 11 -5.84 1.26 13.88
N GLU A 12 -5.77 -0.03 14.19
CA GLU A 12 -4.51 -0.77 14.13
C GLU A 12 -4.28 -1.25 12.69
N ALA A 13 -3.08 -1.00 12.15
CA ALA A 13 -2.72 -1.37 10.80
C ALA A 13 -1.28 -1.88 10.75
N ALA A 14 -1.03 -2.85 9.87
CA ALA A 14 0.32 -3.27 9.53
C ALA A 14 0.89 -2.34 8.45
N ILE A 15 2.14 -1.90 8.64
CA ILE A 15 2.87 -1.08 7.68
C ILE A 15 4.02 -1.92 7.13
N LEU A 16 4.12 -1.99 5.80
CA LEU A 16 5.25 -2.60 5.10
C LEU A 16 6.20 -1.50 4.64
N PHE A 17 7.46 -1.58 5.05
CA PHE A 17 8.54 -0.75 4.51
C PHE A 17 9.17 -1.49 3.34
N ASP A 18 9.01 -0.93 2.13
CA ASP A 18 9.44 -1.55 0.88
C ASP A 18 10.35 -0.58 0.10
N GLU A 19 11.64 -0.91 0.03
CA GLU A 19 12.64 -0.15 -0.73
C GLU A 19 12.46 -0.30 -2.26
N GLY A 20 11.74 -1.33 -2.70
CA GLY A 20 11.50 -1.61 -4.12
C GLY A 20 10.37 -0.78 -4.74
N SER A 21 9.70 0.07 -3.96
CA SER A 21 8.56 0.87 -4.42
C SER A 21 8.88 2.35 -4.48
N ASP A 22 8.68 2.97 -5.64
CA ASP A 22 8.82 4.42 -5.82
C ASP A 22 7.69 5.23 -5.17
N LYS A 23 6.58 4.58 -4.81
CA LYS A 23 5.38 5.22 -4.29
C LYS A 23 4.87 4.50 -3.04
N SER A 24 4.32 5.25 -2.10
CA SER A 24 3.62 4.69 -0.96
C SER A 24 2.14 4.46 -1.28
N PHE A 25 1.56 3.41 -0.73
CA PHE A 25 0.17 3.01 -0.98
C PHE A 25 -0.57 2.80 0.32
N ILE A 26 -1.86 3.12 0.31
CA ILE A 26 -2.80 2.82 1.40
C ILE A 26 -4.03 2.13 0.82
N MET A 27 -4.53 1.13 1.54
CA MET A 27 -5.78 0.47 1.16
C MET A 27 -6.96 1.41 1.36
N GLN A 28 -7.90 1.45 0.40
CA GLN A 28 -9.11 2.27 0.45
C GLN A 28 -9.85 2.09 1.78
N GLN A 29 -10.01 0.84 2.23
CA GLN A 29 -10.66 0.54 3.51
C GLN A 29 -10.01 1.25 4.70
N LEU A 30 -8.67 1.28 4.77
CA LEU A 30 -7.96 1.93 5.86
C LEU A 30 -8.06 3.46 5.74
N ALA A 31 -7.97 4.00 4.53
CA ALA A 31 -8.17 5.42 4.28
C ALA A 31 -9.58 5.88 4.69
N ASP A 32 -10.61 5.08 4.39
CA ASP A 32 -12.00 5.36 4.77
C ASP A 32 -12.20 5.30 6.29
N GLN A 33 -11.62 4.30 6.96
CA GLN A 33 -11.70 4.18 8.42
C GLN A 33 -11.03 5.35 9.15
N LEU A 34 -9.91 5.84 8.60
CA LEU A 34 -9.19 7.01 9.09
C LEU A 34 -9.79 8.34 8.59
N GLN A 35 -10.80 8.29 7.70
CA GLN A 35 -11.44 9.44 7.07
C GLN A 35 -10.41 10.38 6.42
N LEU A 36 -9.42 9.80 5.74
CA LEU A 36 -8.36 10.57 5.12
C LEU A 36 -8.92 11.47 4.01
N PRO A 37 -8.61 12.78 4.01
CA PRO A 37 -8.99 13.64 2.92
C PRO A 37 -8.20 13.27 1.66
N VAL A 38 -8.87 13.29 0.52
CA VAL A 38 -8.21 13.26 -0.78
C VAL A 38 -7.71 14.67 -1.08
N ASP A 39 -6.39 14.80 -1.24
CA ASP A 39 -5.73 16.08 -1.52
C ASP A 39 -5.23 16.20 -2.97
N GLY A 40 -5.39 15.15 -3.76
CA GLY A 40 -5.02 15.16 -5.16
C GLY A 40 -5.32 13.84 -5.88
N THR A 41 -4.86 13.77 -7.12
CA THR A 41 -4.96 12.57 -7.95
C THR A 41 -3.66 12.41 -8.73
N ASP A 42 -3.10 11.22 -8.72
CA ASP A 42 -1.95 10.84 -9.56
C ASP A 42 -2.43 10.04 -10.77
N MET A 43 -1.69 10.14 -11.88
CA MET A 43 -1.87 9.27 -13.04
C MET A 43 -0.77 8.21 -13.06
N LEU A 44 -1.16 6.94 -12.90
CA LEU A 44 -0.28 5.80 -13.04
C LEU A 44 -0.35 5.27 -14.46
N ASN A 45 0.78 5.28 -15.17
CA ASN A 45 0.90 4.65 -16.47
C ASN A 45 1.41 3.22 -16.29
N ILE A 46 0.51 2.24 -16.32
CA ILE A 46 0.83 0.85 -16.02
C ILE A 46 0.93 0.07 -17.33
N ALA A 47 2.14 -0.33 -17.69
CA ALA A 47 2.40 -1.28 -18.76
C ALA A 47 2.56 -2.69 -18.18
N LEU A 48 1.94 -3.68 -18.82
CA LEU A 48 2.11 -5.09 -18.46
C LEU A 48 3.10 -5.72 -19.45
N PHE A 49 3.97 -6.59 -18.96
CA PHE A 49 4.87 -7.36 -19.84
C PHE A 49 4.06 -8.14 -20.89
N GLY A 50 4.41 -7.98 -22.16
CA GLY A 50 3.71 -8.59 -23.30
C GLY A 50 2.41 -7.88 -23.72
N GLY A 51 2.02 -6.80 -23.04
CA GLY A 51 0.87 -5.98 -23.42
C GLY A 51 1.27 -4.84 -24.37
N ASN A 52 0.56 -4.72 -25.50
CA ASN A 52 0.78 -3.63 -26.48
C ASN A 52 0.14 -2.30 -26.07
N THR A 53 -0.54 -2.22 -24.93
CA THR A 53 -1.18 -0.98 -24.45
C THR A 53 -0.88 -0.74 -22.98
N ALA A 54 -0.36 0.45 -22.69
CA ALA A 54 -0.25 0.93 -21.33
C ALA A 54 -1.62 1.45 -20.87
N ARG A 55 -2.03 1.09 -19.65
CA ARG A 55 -3.28 1.57 -19.06
C ARG A 55 -2.98 2.73 -18.12
N VAL A 56 -3.52 3.89 -18.44
CA VAL A 56 -3.49 5.04 -17.53
C VAL A 56 -4.59 4.86 -16.49
N ARG A 57 -4.23 4.84 -15.21
CA ARG A 57 -5.16 4.86 -14.08
C ARG A 57 -5.03 6.15 -13.31
N ARG A 58 -6.16 6.80 -13.04
CA ARG A 58 -6.25 7.88 -12.06
C ARG A 58 -6.43 7.25 -10.69
N VAL A 59 -5.60 7.66 -9.74
CA VAL A 59 -5.61 7.14 -8.38
C VAL A 59 -5.61 8.31 -7.42
N ASP A 60 -6.51 8.27 -6.44
CA ASP A 60 -6.60 9.31 -5.43
C ASP A 60 -5.35 9.32 -4.56
N ARG A 61 -4.99 10.51 -4.11
CA ARG A 61 -3.83 10.75 -3.28
C ARG A 61 -4.26 11.43 -1.99
N SER A 62 -3.66 10.98 -0.90
CA SER A 62 -3.83 11.54 0.43
C SER A 62 -2.48 11.73 1.10
N THR A 63 -2.44 12.66 2.05
CA THR A 63 -1.30 12.88 2.93
C THR A 63 -1.55 12.19 4.27
N ILE A 64 -0.56 11.44 4.74
CA ILE A 64 -0.54 10.89 6.10
C ILE A 64 0.69 11.40 6.86
N TYR A 65 0.62 11.34 8.19
CA TYR A 65 1.71 11.69 9.09
C TYR A 65 2.08 10.47 9.91
N VAL A 66 3.32 10.00 9.75
CA VAL A 66 3.86 8.86 10.50
C VAL A 66 4.72 9.39 11.62
N LYS A 67 4.28 9.14 12.86
CA LYS A 67 5.07 9.45 14.05
C LYS A 67 6.10 8.35 14.25
N THR A 68 7.36 8.75 14.30
CA THR A 68 8.49 7.92 14.73
C THR A 68 8.92 8.34 16.14
N ASP A 69 9.94 7.68 16.69
CA ASP A 69 10.48 8.03 18.02
C ASP A 69 11.04 9.46 18.08
N ASN A 70 11.57 9.95 16.96
CA ASN A 70 12.31 11.22 16.91
C ASN A 70 11.53 12.35 16.22
N GLU A 71 10.65 12.01 15.27
CA GLU A 71 9.98 13.01 14.43
C GLU A 71 8.66 12.53 13.83
N ILE A 72 7.90 13.47 13.28
CA ILE A 72 6.70 13.20 12.49
C ILE A 72 7.07 13.39 11.01
N VAL A 73 6.94 12.32 10.23
CA VAL A 73 7.24 12.32 8.80
C VAL A 73 5.94 12.41 8.02
N GLN A 74 5.86 13.39 7.12
CA GLN A 74 4.74 13.51 6.18
C GLN A 74 4.97 12.61 4.97
N LEU A 75 3.98 11.78 4.62
CA LEU A 75 4.04 10.88 3.46
C LEU A 75 2.85 11.12 2.53
N SER A 76 3.12 11.09 1.23
CA SER A 76 2.10 11.07 0.19
C SER A 76 1.79 9.62 -0.18
N VAL A 77 0.54 9.19 0.01
CA VAL A 77 0.08 7.83 -0.28
C VAL A 77 -0.96 7.81 -1.40
N LEU A 78 -0.88 6.81 -2.26
CA LEU A 78 -1.91 6.52 -3.24
C LEU A 78 -2.95 5.57 -2.66
N VAL A 79 -4.22 5.95 -2.78
CA VAL A 79 -5.35 5.17 -2.28
C VAL A 79 -5.72 4.10 -3.31
N VAL A 80 -5.55 2.83 -2.95
CA VAL A 80 -5.80 1.70 -3.84
C VAL A 80 -6.76 0.71 -3.20
N LEU A 81 -7.59 0.04 -4.01
CA LEU A 81 -8.57 -0.93 -3.50
C LEU A 81 -7.92 -2.11 -2.77
N THR A 82 -6.84 -2.63 -3.33
CA THR A 82 -6.10 -3.78 -2.79
C THR A 82 -4.66 -3.71 -3.30
N ILE A 83 -3.69 -3.84 -2.39
CA ILE A 83 -2.26 -3.80 -2.74
C ILE A 83 -1.82 -5.13 -3.38
N ALA A 84 -2.31 -6.27 -2.89
CA ALA A 84 -2.11 -7.58 -3.51
C ALA A 84 -3.31 -8.50 -3.25
N LYS A 85 -3.76 -9.23 -4.27
CA LYS A 85 -4.65 -10.38 -4.05
C LYS A 85 -3.78 -11.53 -3.55
N PRO A 86 -4.13 -12.20 -2.43
CA PRO A 86 -3.43 -13.41 -2.01
C PRO A 86 -3.43 -14.41 -3.18
N ILE A 87 -2.25 -14.81 -3.63
CA ILE A 87 -2.12 -15.96 -4.52
C ILE A 87 -2.15 -17.17 -3.60
N ASP A 88 -3.12 -18.04 -3.83
CA ASP A 88 -3.16 -19.36 -3.20
C ASP A 88 -2.04 -20.19 -3.82
N THR A 89 -0.81 -19.97 -3.38
CA THR A 89 0.30 -20.86 -3.68
C THR A 89 0.03 -22.16 -2.92
N SER A 90 -0.60 -23.13 -3.58
CA SER A 90 -0.43 -24.52 -3.17
C SER A 90 1.06 -24.79 -3.26
N LEU A 91 1.76 -24.75 -2.12
CA LEU A 91 3.13 -25.24 -2.03
C LEU A 91 3.06 -26.72 -2.39
N MET A 92 3.26 -27.07 -3.66
CA MET A 92 3.68 -28.42 -3.98
C MET A 92 5.01 -28.57 -3.25
N SER A 93 5.03 -29.45 -2.24
CA SER A 93 6.26 -29.83 -1.57
C SER A 93 7.12 -30.59 -2.58
N VAL A 94 7.79 -29.87 -3.46
CA VAL A 94 8.92 -30.41 -4.18
C VAL A 94 10.05 -30.37 -3.18
N ALA A 95 10.22 -31.48 -2.46
CA ALA A 95 11.45 -31.76 -1.74
C ALA A 95 12.58 -31.85 -2.79
N ALA A 96 13.11 -30.70 -3.20
CA ALA A 96 14.33 -30.65 -3.96
C ALA A 96 15.46 -31.00 -2.98
N THR A 97 15.88 -32.26 -3.00
CA THR A 97 17.14 -32.66 -2.39
C THR A 97 18.25 -31.99 -3.18
N PHE A 98 18.79 -30.90 -2.65
CA PHE A 98 20.01 -30.31 -3.19
C PHE A 98 21.19 -31.20 -2.78
N PRO A 99 21.98 -31.76 -3.72
CA PRO A 99 23.21 -32.43 -3.36
C PRO A 99 24.19 -31.35 -2.88
N PHE A 100 24.40 -31.28 -1.57
CA PHE A 100 25.62 -30.66 -1.06
C PHE A 100 26.78 -31.55 -1.49
N SER A 101 27.68 -31.02 -2.31
CA SER A 101 28.99 -31.61 -2.53
C SER A 101 29.91 -31.00 -1.48
N ASP A 102 30.31 -31.81 -0.50
CA ASP A 102 31.35 -31.42 0.46
C ASP A 102 32.66 -31.22 -0.32
N VAL A 103 33.12 -29.97 -0.39
CA VAL A 103 34.52 -29.62 -0.65
C VAL A 103 34.96 -28.64 0.43
#